data_AF-A0A1G2D525-F1
#
_entry.id   AF-A0A1G2D525-F1
#
_cell.length_a   1.000
_cell.length_b   1.000
_cell.length_c   1.000
_cell.angle_alpha   90.00
_cell.angle_beta   90.00
_cell.angle_gamma   90.00
#
_symmetry.space_group_name_H-M   'P 1'
#
loop_
_entity.id
_entity.type
_entity.pdbx_description
1 polymer ?
#
loop_
_entity_poly.entity_id
_entity_poly.type
_entity_poly.pdbx_seq_one_letter_code
_entity_poly.pdbx_strand_id
1 'polypeptide(L)' 'MKTNEINKQSDKELQKLLLEKRAAVRQFRFDITGSKAKNIKGGLNMRKDVARILTAISARNKKPL' A
#
# COMPACT_ATOMS: atom_id res chain seq x y z
N MET A 1 -7.98 1.51 -0.56
CA MET A 1 -8.29 1.73 0.87
C MET A 1 -8.62 3.18 1.16
N LYS A 2 -9.58 3.41 2.05
CA LYS A 2 -9.89 4.75 2.58
C LYS A 2 -9.03 5.03 3.82
N THR A 3 -8.62 6.28 4.01
CA THR A 3 -7.72 6.71 5.10
C THR A 3 -8.29 6.38 6.50
N ASN A 4 -9.62 6.39 6.64
CA ASN A 4 -10.30 6.08 7.89
C ASN A 4 -10.16 4.61 8.32
N GLU A 5 -10.01 3.68 7.37
CA GLU A 5 -9.85 2.25 7.65
C GLU A 5 -8.43 1.97 8.18
N ILE A 6 -7.43 2.66 7.62
CA ILE A 6 -6.02 2.54 7.98
C ILE A 6 -5.80 3.01 9.43
N ASN A 7 -6.51 4.05 9.86
CA ASN A 7 -6.42 4.56 11.24
C ASN A 7 -7.01 3.61 12.28
N LYS A 8 -7.92 2.70 11.91
CA LYS A 8 -8.51 1.71 12.83
C LYS A 8 -7.61 0.49 13.04
N GLN A 9 -6.64 0.27 12.16
CA GLN A 9 -5.74 -0.87 12.23
C GLN A 9 -4.58 -0.62 13.20
N SER A 10 -4.13 -1.71 13.83
CA SER A 10 -2.94 -1.71 14.68
C SER A 10 -1.67 -1.49 13.87
N ASP A 11 -0.61 -0.93 14.46
CA ASP A 11 0.67 -0.72 13.79
C ASP A 11 1.25 -2.02 13.21
N LYS A 12 1.07 -3.14 13.92
CA LYS A 12 1.49 -4.47 13.45
C LYS A 12 0.71 -4.93 12.22
N GLU A 13 -0.59 -4.68 12.20
CA GLU A 13 -1.44 -5.01 11.05
C GLU A 13 -1.08 -4.14 9.85
N LEU A 14 -0.84 -2.83 10.07
CA LEU A 14 -0.39 -1.92 9.04
C LEU A 14 0.95 -2.33 8.42
N GLN A 15 1.88 -2.83 9.23
CA GLN A 15 3.15 -3.38 8.73
C GLN A 15 2.97 -4.67 7.91
N LYS A 16 2.06 -5.56 8.32
CA LYS A 16 1.74 -6.77 7.56
C LYS A 16 1.09 -6.43 6.22
N LEU A 17 0.10 -5.53 6.24
CA LEU A 17 -0.59 -5.04 5.05
C LEU A 17 0.39 -4.27 4.14
N LEU A 18 1.31 -3.55 4.76
CA LEU A 18 2.64 -3.15 4.30
C LEU A 18 3.25 -4.07 3.25
N LEU A 19 3.71 -5.20 3.77
CA LEU A 19 4.43 -6.24 3.07
C LEU A 19 3.60 -6.86 1.95
N GLU A 20 2.35 -7.19 2.22
CA GLU A 20 1.44 -7.79 1.25
C GLU A 20 1.20 -6.87 0.04
N LYS A 21 0.92 -5.57 0.27
CA LYS A 21 0.71 -4.63 -0.81
C LYS A 21 1.98 -4.35 -1.61
N ARG A 22 3.15 -4.32 -0.97
CA ARG A 22 4.45 -4.24 -1.68
C ARG A 22 4.73 -5.47 -2.55
N ALA A 23 4.41 -6.67 -2.05
CA ALA A 23 4.53 -7.90 -2.82
C ALA A 23 3.59 -7.88 -4.04
N ALA A 24 2.33 -7.46 -3.86
CA ALA A 24 1.37 -7.31 -4.95
C ALA A 24 1.83 -6.31 -6.01
N VAL A 25 2.41 -5.17 -5.61
CA VAL A 25 2.99 -4.19 -6.56
C VAL A 25 4.16 -4.77 -7.33
N ARG A 26 5.02 -5.58 -6.69
CA ARG A 26 6.12 -6.27 -7.40
C ARG A 26 5.58 -7.28 -8.40
N GLN A 27 4.65 -8.14 -7.98
CA GLN A 27 4.01 -9.11 -8.86
C GLN A 27 3.36 -8.40 -10.06
N PHE A 28 2.63 -7.32 -9.81
CA PHE A 28 2.01 -6.51 -10.85
C PHE A 28 3.02 -5.91 -11.83
N ARG A 29 4.20 -5.48 -11.36
CA ARG A 29 5.28 -5.01 -12.26
C ARG A 29 5.76 -6.13 -13.20
N PHE A 30 5.92 -7.35 -12.68
CA PHE A 30 6.28 -8.51 -13.50
C PHE A 30 5.16 -8.93 -14.46
N ASP A 31 3.90 -8.86 -14.03
CA ASP A 31 2.74 -9.19 -14.86
C ASP A 31 2.56 -8.19 -16.01
N ILE A 32 2.91 -6.92 -15.82
CA ILE A 32 2.90 -5.89 -16.89
C ILE A 32 3.96 -6.20 -17.96
N THR A 33 5.18 -6.58 -17.56
CA THR A 33 6.27 -6.82 -18.52
C THR A 33 5.98 -7.95 -19.51
N GLY A 34 5.04 -8.86 -19.19
CA GLY A 34 4.60 -9.93 -20.07
C GLY A 34 3.33 -9.63 -20.88
N SER A 35 2.88 -8.37 -20.98
CA SER A 35 1.64 -7.95 -21.68
C SER A 35 0.34 -8.62 -21.20
N LYS A 36 0.36 -9.25 -20.01
CA LYS A 36 -0.80 -9.94 -19.41
C LYS A 36 -1.70 -9.02 -18.58
N ALA A 37 -1.20 -7.85 -18.19
CA ALA A 37 -1.90 -6.97 -17.26
C ALA A 37 -2.99 -6.12 -17.95
N LYS A 38 -4.20 -6.67 -18.05
CA LYS A 38 -5.39 -5.95 -18.55
C LYS A 38 -5.87 -4.83 -17.60
N ASN A 39 -5.36 -4.78 -16.36
CA ASN A 39 -5.88 -3.92 -15.29
C ASN A 39 -4.85 -2.92 -14.72
N ILE A 40 -4.41 -1.99 -15.57
CA ILE A 40 -3.44 -0.93 -15.25
C ILE A 40 -3.90 -0.06 -14.06
N LYS A 41 -5.21 0.23 -13.99
CA LYS A 41 -5.83 1.01 -12.91
C LYS A 41 -5.71 0.31 -11.55
N GLY A 42 -5.75 -1.02 -11.52
CA GLY A 42 -5.57 -1.82 -10.30
C GLY A 42 -4.21 -1.58 -9.64
N GLY A 43 -3.13 -1.61 -10.41
CA GLY A 43 -1.79 -1.35 -9.88
C GLY A 43 -1.57 0.07 -9.40
N LEU A 44 -2.17 1.07 -10.07
CA LEU A 44 -2.13 2.46 -9.59
C LEU A 44 -2.81 2.59 -8.22
N ASN A 45 -3.96 1.93 -8.02
CA ASN A 45 -4.66 1.90 -6.74
C ASN A 45 -3.84 1.19 -5.66
N MET A 46 -3.15 0.09 -5.99
CA MET A 46 -2.25 -0.60 -5.05
C MET A 46 -1.10 0.30 -4.59
N ARG A 47 -0.50 1.08 -5.51
CA ARG A 47 0.54 2.08 -5.16
C ARG A 47 0.01 3.18 -4.25
N LYS A 48 -1.20 3.68 -4.52
CA LYS A 48 -1.86 4.67 -3.64
C LYS A 48 -2.13 4.11 -2.25
N ASP A 49 -2.52 2.85 -2.14
CA ASP A 49 -2.76 2.20 -0.86
C ASP A 49 -1.47 2.05 -0.04
N VAL A 50 -0.35 1.65 -0.68
CA VAL A 50 0.98 1.65 -0.06
C VAL A 50 1.36 3.03 0.47
N ALA A 51 1.17 4.08 -0.34
CA ALA A 51 1.49 5.44 0.07
C ALA A 51 0.67 5.88 1.29
N ARG A 52 -0.63 5.62 1.30
CA ARG A 52 -1.51 5.96 2.44
C ARG A 52 -1.11 5.24 3.74
N ILE A 53 -0.72 3.96 3.66
CA ILE A 53 -0.26 3.20 4.82
C ILE A 53 1.03 3.81 5.38
N LEU A 54 2.00 4.12 4.50
CA LEU A 54 3.25 4.78 4.91
C LEU A 54 3.00 6.16 5.53
N THR A 55 2.07 6.95 4.97
CA THR A 55 1.69 8.24 5.55
C THR A 55 1.07 8.08 6.94
N ALA A 56 0.19 7.09 7.14
CA ALA A 56 -0.40 6.84 8.46
C ALA A 56 0.65 6.40 9.49
N ILE A 57 1.55 5.49 9.12
CA ILE A 57 2.67 5.07 9.98
C ILE A 57 3.57 6.27 10.30
N SER A 58 3.91 7.08 9.29
CA SER A 58 4.73 8.28 9.49
C SER A 58 4.04 9.33 10.36
N ALA A 59 2.72 9.50 10.23
CA ALA A 59 1.94 10.42 11.05
C ALA A 59 1.91 9.97 12.52
N ARG A 60 1.85 8.66 12.78
CA ARG A 60 1.95 8.08 14.14
C ARG A 60 3.36 8.24 14.72
N ASN A 61 4.40 8.11 13.89
CA ASN A 61 5.80 8.23 14.31
C ASN A 61 6.29 9.68 14.42
N LYS A 62 5.59 10.66 13.83
CA LYS A 62 6.00 12.07 13.89
C LYS A 62 5.74 12.60 15.29
N LYS A 63 6.75 12.46 16.16
CA LYS A 63 6.87 13.20 17.41
C LYS A 63 6.76 14.70 17.08
N PRO A 64 5.93 15.50 17.76
CA PRO A 64 5.96 16.94 17.57
C PRO A 64 7.37 17.42 17.91
N LEU A 65 7.98 18.14 16.98
CA LEU A 65 9.19 18.94 17.21
C LEU A 65 8.85 20.05 18.20
#